data_AF-A0A9X9M3B4-F1
#
_entry.id   AF-A0A9X9M3B4-F1
#
_cell.length_a   1.000
_cell.length_b   1.000
_cell.length_c   1.000
_cell.angle_alpha   90.00
_cell.angle_beta   90.00
_cell.angle_gamma   90.00
#
_symmetry.space_group_name_H-M   'P 1'
#
loop_
_entity.id
_entity.type
_entity.pdbx_description
1 polymer ?
#
loop_
_entity_poly.entity_id
_entity_poly.type
_entity_poly.pdbx_seq_one_letter_code
_entity_poly.pdbx_strand_id
1 'polypeptide(L)'
;MHHFVRGMNQIYEVNSCGNKDPSEQPYGMIRTFYIAAEEVEWDYAPNKNWEFEKQHLDAGGERHGDIFMNHTENWIGSQYRKVVYREYTDGEFVEIKARPPREK
;
A
#
# COMPACT_ATOMS: atom_id res chain seq x y z
N MET A 1 -7.01 -12.68 -0.93
CA MET A 1 -6.89 -12.94 0.53
C MET A 1 -7.61 -14.21 1.01
N HIS A 2 -8.64 -14.71 0.29
CA HIS A 2 -9.45 -15.83 0.76
C HIS A 2 -8.71 -17.16 0.97
N HIS A 3 -7.76 -17.54 0.10
CA HIS A 3 -7.15 -18.87 0.16
C HIS A 3 -6.15 -19.03 1.32
N PHE A 4 -5.34 -18.00 1.57
CA PHE A 4 -4.36 -18.02 2.66
C PHE A 4 -5.03 -18.18 4.04
N VAL A 5 -6.08 -17.38 4.30
CA VAL A 5 -6.87 -17.46 5.54
C VAL A 5 -7.65 -18.77 5.65
N ARG A 6 -7.96 -19.41 4.52
CA ARG A 6 -8.61 -20.73 4.44
C ARG A 6 -7.62 -21.90 4.42
N GLY A 7 -6.38 -21.68 4.86
CA GLY A 7 -5.42 -22.76 5.09
C GLY A 7 -4.57 -23.15 3.88
N MET A 8 -4.58 -22.37 2.80
CA MET A 8 -3.62 -22.56 1.71
C MET A 8 -2.26 -21.96 2.09
N ASN A 9 -1.61 -22.59 3.07
CA ASN A 9 -0.24 -22.31 3.52
C ASN A 9 0.45 -23.63 3.85
N GLN A 10 1.78 -23.67 3.73
CA GLN A 10 2.58 -24.86 4.02
C GLN A 10 3.97 -24.45 4.49
N ILE A 11 4.60 -25.31 5.29
CA ILE A 11 5.96 -25.14 5.80
C ILE A 11 6.89 -26.02 4.97
N TYR A 12 8.09 -25.51 4.68
CA TYR A 12 9.20 -26.31 4.15
C TYR A 12 10.41 -26.14 5.08
N GLU A 13 11.24 -27.18 5.14
CA GLU A 13 12.41 -27.23 6.02
C GLU A 13 13.68 -27.26 5.18
N VAL A 14 14.66 -26.42 5.54
CA VAL A 14 15.97 -26.36 4.89
C VAL A 14 17.02 -26.87 5.87
N ASN A 15 17.58 -28.05 5.58
CA ASN A 15 18.63 -28.66 6.38
C ASN A 15 20.01 -28.27 5.86
N SER A 16 20.96 -28.05 6.77
CA SER A 16 22.36 -27.72 6.41
C SER A 16 23.13 -28.93 5.85
N CYS A 17 22.60 -30.15 6.00
CA CYS A 17 23.14 -31.40 5.41
C CYS A 17 24.67 -31.59 5.55
N GLY A 18 25.27 -31.09 6.64
CA GLY A 18 26.72 -31.21 6.87
C GLY A 18 27.60 -30.14 6.19
N ASN A 19 27.04 -29.15 5.51
CA ASN A 19 27.77 -27.96 5.09
C ASN A 19 28.21 -27.16 6.33
N LYS A 20 29.53 -27.06 6.52
CA LYS A 20 30.15 -26.38 7.67
C LYS A 20 30.44 -24.90 7.43
N ASP A 21 30.34 -24.44 6.18
CA ASP A 21 30.48 -23.02 5.84
C ASP A 21 29.11 -22.41 5.57
N PRO A 22 28.68 -21.39 6.35
CA PRO A 22 27.84 -20.38 5.75
C PRO A 22 28.70 -19.75 4.65
N SER A 23 28.28 -19.90 3.39
CA SER A 23 28.88 -19.15 2.29
C SER A 23 29.05 -17.70 2.75
N GLU A 24 30.28 -17.16 2.76
CA GLU A 24 30.52 -15.74 3.00
C GLU A 24 29.49 -14.97 2.17
N GLN A 25 28.57 -14.26 2.84
CA GLN A 25 27.58 -13.48 2.11
C GLN A 25 28.38 -12.51 1.24
N PRO A 26 28.15 -12.48 -0.09
CA PRO A 26 28.92 -11.61 -0.96
C PRO A 26 28.82 -10.20 -0.39
N TYR A 27 29.97 -9.62 -0.04
CA TYR A 27 30.04 -8.32 0.60
C TYR A 27 29.40 -7.30 -0.34
N GLY A 28 28.21 -6.84 0.04
CA GLY A 28 27.42 -5.86 -0.69
C GLY A 28 27.49 -4.48 -0.04
N MET A 29 27.07 -3.46 -0.79
CA MET A 29 26.86 -2.13 -0.23
C MET A 29 25.72 -2.18 0.80
N ILE A 30 25.98 -1.75 2.04
CA ILE A 30 24.96 -1.57 3.07
C ILE A 30 24.10 -0.36 2.73
N ARG A 31 22.78 -0.54 2.71
CA ARG A 31 21.80 0.54 2.55
C ARG A 31 20.88 0.56 3.77
N THR A 32 20.92 1.67 4.49
CA THR A 32 20.05 1.91 5.65
C THR A 32 18.84 2.72 5.21
N PHE A 33 17.65 2.28 5.58
CA PHE A 33 16.39 3.00 5.35
C PHE A 33 15.68 3.21 6.68
N TYR A 34 15.07 4.38 6.83
CA TYR A 34 14.27 4.72 8.00
C TYR A 34 12.80 4.76 7.56
N ILE A 35 12.02 3.75 7.96
CA ILE A 35 10.63 3.59 7.49
C ILE A 35 9.72 3.40 8.70
N ALA A 36 8.65 4.17 8.76
CA ALA A 36 7.59 4.03 9.77
C ALA A 36 6.23 3.76 9.13
N ALA A 37 5.32 3.19 9.92
CA ALA A 37 3.92 2.97 9.56
C ALA A 37 3.06 4.08 10.18
N GLU A 38 2.39 4.87 9.35
CA GLU A 38 1.62 6.05 9.77
C GLU A 38 0.16 5.94 9.39
N GLU A 39 -0.73 6.34 10.31
CA GLU A 39 -2.13 6.55 10.00
C GLU A 39 -2.32 7.82 9.16
N VAL A 40 -2.99 7.70 8.03
CA VAL A 40 -3.36 8.83 7.16
C VAL A 40 -4.81 8.70 6.73
N GLU A 41 -5.43 9.84 6.46
CA GLU A 41 -6.67 9.88 5.70
C GLU A 41 -6.32 9.70 4.21
N TRP A 42 -6.82 8.62 3.62
CA TRP A 42 -6.54 8.27 2.24
C TRP A 42 -7.80 8.42 1.40
N ASP A 43 -7.80 9.41 0.51
CA ASP A 43 -8.82 9.56 -0.51
C ASP A 43 -8.43 8.78 -1.77
N TYR A 44 -9.26 7.81 -2.15
CA TYR A 44 -9.05 7.05 -3.38
C TYR A 44 -9.39 7.85 -4.65
N ALA A 45 -10.20 8.90 -4.53
CA ALA A 45 -10.64 9.72 -5.66
C ALA A 45 -10.61 11.22 -5.30
N PRO A 46 -9.42 11.79 -5.03
CA PRO A 46 -9.29 13.18 -4.62
C PRO A 46 -9.68 14.15 -5.74
N ASN A 47 -9.52 13.76 -7.00
CA ASN A 47 -10.05 14.47 -8.16
C ASN A 47 -11.11 13.61 -8.85
N LYS A 48 -12.37 13.92 -8.62
CA LYS A 48 -13.51 13.20 -9.20
C LYS A 48 -13.78 13.62 -10.65
N ASN A 49 -13.31 14.78 -11.10
CA ASN A 49 -13.67 15.35 -12.41
C ASN A 49 -13.35 14.43 -13.58
N TRP A 50 -12.27 13.64 -13.48
CA TRP A 50 -11.95 12.63 -14.49
C TRP A 50 -13.11 11.65 -14.72
N GLU A 51 -13.76 11.22 -13.65
CA GLU A 51 -14.95 10.36 -13.74
C GLU A 51 -16.13 11.11 -14.36
N PHE A 52 -16.36 12.37 -13.94
CA PHE A 52 -17.43 13.22 -14.49
C PHE A 52 -17.30 13.46 -15.99
N GLU A 53 -16.08 13.59 -16.50
CA GLU A 53 -15.79 13.89 -17.90
C GLU A 53 -15.71 12.65 -18.79
N LYS A 54 -15.39 11.48 -18.22
CA LYS A 54 -15.09 10.27 -19.00
C LYS A 54 -16.12 9.15 -18.87
N GLN A 55 -16.93 9.12 -17.82
CA GLN A 55 -17.98 8.12 -17.68
C GLN A 55 -19.32 8.64 -18.20
N HIS A 56 -19.93 7.88 -19.11
CA HIS A 56 -21.32 8.08 -19.49
C HIS A 56 -22.23 7.61 -18.37
N LEU A 57 -23.33 8.34 -18.16
CA LEU A 57 -24.43 7.88 -17.32
C LEU A 57 -24.95 6.56 -17.90
N ASP A 58 -25.20 5.59 -17.05
CA ASP A 58 -25.85 4.36 -17.46
C ASP A 58 -27.34 4.61 -17.82
N ALA A 59 -28.05 3.56 -18.22
CA ALA A 59 -29.46 3.66 -18.59
C ALA A 59 -30.37 4.19 -17.45
N GLY A 60 -29.89 4.17 -16.20
CA GLY A 60 -30.58 4.69 -15.02
C GLY A 60 -30.19 6.12 -14.65
N GLY A 61 -29.23 6.74 -15.35
CA GLY A 61 -28.73 8.07 -14.99
C GLY A 61 -27.70 8.05 -13.86
N GLU A 62 -27.11 6.90 -13.54
CA GLU A 62 -26.09 6.75 -12.49
C GLU A 62 -24.72 6.49 -13.12
N ARG A 63 -23.66 6.76 -12.35
CA ARG A 63 -22.30 6.40 -12.76
C ARG A 63 -21.80 5.24 -11.94
N HIS A 64 -21.01 4.39 -12.58
CA HIS A 64 -20.54 3.16 -11.95
C HIS A 64 -19.65 3.38 -10.72
N GLY A 65 -18.93 4.51 -10.60
CA GLY A 65 -18.13 4.78 -9.40
C GLY A 65 -18.88 5.40 -8.24
N ASP A 66 -20.11 5.91 -8.46
CA ASP A 66 -20.90 6.57 -7.41
C ASP A 66 -21.12 5.66 -6.19
N ILE A 67 -21.33 4.35 -6.43
CA ILE A 67 -21.51 3.34 -5.38
C ILE A 67 -20.28 3.17 -4.46
N PHE A 68 -19.10 3.59 -4.91
CA PHE A 68 -17.85 3.50 -4.14
C PHE A 68 -17.39 4.87 -3.61
N MET A 69 -17.76 5.96 -4.29
CA MET A 69 -17.19 7.29 -4.02
C MET A 69 -18.13 8.22 -3.25
N ASN A 70 -19.44 7.98 -3.29
CA ASN A 70 -20.41 8.87 -2.63
C ASN A 70 -20.56 8.51 -1.15
N HIS A 71 -20.32 9.53 -0.32
CA HIS A 71 -20.60 9.46 1.10
C HIS A 71 -22.11 9.65 1.32
N THR A 72 -22.77 8.66 1.89
CA THR A 72 -24.20 8.69 2.24
C THR A 72 -24.39 8.11 3.64
N GLU A 73 -25.62 8.06 4.16
CA GLU A 73 -25.89 7.53 5.50
C GLU A 73 -25.35 6.10 5.71
N ASN A 74 -25.37 5.26 4.67
CA ASN A 74 -24.94 3.87 4.73
C ASN A 74 -23.56 3.59 4.11
N TRP A 75 -22.93 4.60 3.49
CA TRP A 75 -21.69 4.42 2.72
C TRP A 75 -20.63 5.45 3.11
N ILE A 76 -19.43 4.96 3.41
CA ILE A 76 -18.28 5.77 3.85
C ILE A 76 -17.76 6.70 2.71
N GLY A 77 -18.01 6.36 1.45
CA GLY A 77 -17.49 7.10 0.30
C GLY A 77 -16.01 6.85 0.03
N SER A 78 -15.32 7.79 -0.63
CA SER A 78 -13.96 7.59 -1.17
C SER A 78 -12.82 7.71 -0.16
N GLN A 79 -13.08 8.19 1.06
CA GLN A 79 -12.06 8.52 2.06
C GLN A 79 -12.05 7.52 3.21
N TYR A 80 -10.88 6.96 3.49
CA TYR A 80 -10.71 5.96 4.53
C TYR A 80 -9.44 6.23 5.33
N ARG A 81 -9.48 5.98 6.64
CA ARG A 81 -8.25 5.92 7.45
C ARG A 81 -7.46 4.67 7.08
N LYS A 82 -6.19 4.85 6.71
CA LYS A 82 -5.26 3.78 6.31
C LYS A 82 -3.95 3.91 7.08
N VAL A 83 -3.20 2.81 7.14
CA VAL A 83 -1.81 2.82 7.61
C VAL A 83 -0.91 2.68 6.39
N VAL A 84 0.01 3.62 6.19
CA VAL A 84 0.94 3.66 5.04
C VAL A 84 2.38 3.67 5.52
N TYR A 85 3.28 3.08 4.73
CA TYR A 85 4.71 3.20 4.97
C TYR A 85 5.24 4.55 4.46
N ARG A 86 6.03 5.25 5.29
CA ARG A 86 6.69 6.51 4.96
C ARG A 86 8.18 6.41 5.25
N GLU A 87 8.98 6.97 4.35
CA GLU A 87 10.43 7.06 4.51
C GLU A 87 10.80 8.36 5.25
N TYR A 88 11.74 8.24 6.18
CA TYR A 88 12.30 9.31 6.99
C TYR A 88 13.77 9.53 6.63
N THR A 89 14.29 10.70 7.02
CA THR A 89 15.69 11.06 6.78
C THR A 89 16.65 10.27 7.67
N ASP A 90 16.26 10.00 8.92
CA ASP A 90 17.10 9.36 9.93
C ASP A 90 16.30 8.56 10.97
N GLY A 91 17.01 8.03 11.98
CA GLY A 91 16.47 7.18 13.04
C GLY A 91 15.72 7.93 14.15
N GLU A 92 15.63 9.26 14.10
CA GLU A 92 14.83 10.04 15.04
C GLU A 92 13.35 10.08 14.60
N PHE A 93 13.06 9.73 13.35
CA PHE A 93 11.69 9.70 12.78
C PHE A 93 10.93 11.02 12.94
N VAL A 94 11.64 12.15 12.84
CA VAL A 94 11.06 13.50 12.93
C VAL A 94 10.79 14.10 11.54
N GLU A 95 11.73 13.95 10.61
CA GLU A 95 11.63 14.55 9.28
C GLU A 95 11.30 13.49 8.20
N ILE A 96 10.12 13.61 7.61
CA ILE A 96 9.69 12.77 6.48
C ILE A 96 10.52 13.14 5.26
N LYS A 97 11.14 12.14 4.63
CA LYS A 97 11.91 12.35 3.42
C LYS A 97 10.98 12.75 2.27
N ALA A 98 11.30 13.88 1.63
CA ALA A 98 10.49 14.40 0.54
C ALA A 98 10.46 13.45 -0.66
N ARG A 99 9.25 13.13 -1.15
CA ARG A 99 9.09 12.33 -2.37
C ARG A 99 9.53 13.12 -3.61
N PRO A 100 10.44 12.58 -4.44
CA PRO A 100 10.83 13.22 -5.69
C PRO A 100 9.65 13.24 -6.68
N PRO A 101 9.63 14.15 -7.68
CA PRO A 101 8.53 14.25 -8.64
C PRO A 101 8.21 12.95 -9.41
N ARG A 102 9.20 12.07 -9.58
CA ARG A 102 9.04 10.77 -10.25
C ARG A 102 8.27 9.74 -9.39
N GLU A 103 8.23 9.95 -8.08
CA GLU A 103 7.58 9.08 -7.10
C GLU A 103 6.36 9.76 -6.45
N LYS A 104 5.89 10.86 -7.05
CA LYS A 104 4.63 11.52 -6.69
C LYS A 104 3.47 10.97 -7.50
#